data_AF-A0A9W4IK18-F1
#
_entry.id   AF-A0A9W4IK18-F1
#
_cell.length_a   1.000
_cell.length_b   1.000
_cell.length_c   1.000
_cell.angle_alpha   90.00
_cell.angle_beta   90.00
_cell.angle_gamma   90.00
#
_symmetry.space_group_name_H-M   'P 1'
#
loop_
_entity.id
_entity.type
_entity.pdbx_description
1 polymer ?
#
loop_
_entity_poly.entity_id
_entity_poly.type
_entity_poly.pdbx_seq_one_letter_code
_entity_poly.pdbx_strand_id
1 'polypeptide(L)'
;MDVAKADYLDRKMDFAVESPDTMQTYDSDTSSEERLSSQPIKTRIQARFKIARPPPKSSQLLRLSPKLLLQIQQIPPNHRPVPVLEIWQPPLRKSKLTRSFPQRPKLGTRDIYATINEPYITNNQPYGKDHPQEQDTHSNGIQEKDIVAAMCQPPSSDTPTPSIHFRDTKCVWQASASSAGPEKGTCYRFVIRKEENTTGTEQCRMIMQWEKRTLAADGNAASGSPDNEQFVLMAIDRKIRRKSRIATMTRDGFEISVRKSSILDHLRACLALTEPVAGGSANLETWLYTLVLTLGVSVASQEGWLG
;
A
#
# COMPACT_ATOMS: atom_id res chain seq x y z
N MET A 1 -79.71 -24.48 19.38
CA MET A 1 -79.55 -25.67 18.52
C MET A 1 -78.45 -26.52 19.11
N ASP A 2 -78.79 -27.79 19.27
CA ASP A 2 -78.24 -28.78 20.18
C ASP A 2 -76.86 -29.37 19.81
N VAL A 3 -76.15 -29.74 20.87
CA VAL A 3 -75.54 -31.05 21.24
C VAL A 3 -74.73 -31.89 20.22
N ALA A 4 -73.62 -32.39 20.78
CA ALA A 4 -72.56 -33.33 20.38
C ALA A 4 -72.89 -34.71 19.77
N LYS A 5 -71.88 -35.29 19.09
CA LYS A 5 -71.32 -36.69 19.14
C LYS A 5 -70.30 -36.85 17.98
N ALA A 6 -69.02 -37.19 18.13
CA ALA A 6 -68.32 -38.39 18.65
C ALA A 6 -68.50 -39.67 17.81
N ASP A 7 -67.38 -40.19 17.27
CA ASP A 7 -66.99 -41.60 16.96
C ASP A 7 -65.87 -41.55 15.89
N TYR A 8 -64.57 -41.74 16.16
CA TYR A 8 -63.79 -42.91 16.60
C TYR A 8 -63.97 -44.16 15.74
N LEU A 9 -62.98 -44.46 14.88
CA LEU A 9 -62.54 -45.83 14.58
C LEU A 9 -61.06 -45.84 14.21
N ASP A 10 -60.30 -46.48 15.10
CA ASP A 10 -58.92 -46.93 15.03
C ASP A 10 -58.87 -48.32 14.35
N ARG A 11 -57.87 -48.57 13.49
CA ARG A 11 -57.23 -49.90 13.37
C ARG A 11 -55.88 -49.87 12.62
N LYS A 12 -54.81 -49.74 13.41
CA LYS A 12 -53.66 -50.66 13.57
C LYS A 12 -53.17 -51.58 12.41
N MET A 13 -51.84 -51.47 12.17
CA MET A 13 -50.78 -52.53 12.19
C MET A 13 -50.81 -53.63 11.09
N ASP A 14 -49.72 -54.18 10.54
CA ASP A 14 -48.27 -54.19 10.82
C ASP A 14 -47.50 -55.00 9.72
N PHE A 15 -46.18 -54.75 9.57
CA PHE A 15 -45.05 -55.63 9.13
C PHE A 15 -45.09 -56.38 7.77
N ALA A 16 -44.21 -56.10 6.80
CA ALA A 16 -42.77 -56.40 6.62
C ALA A 16 -42.45 -57.79 6.00
N VAL A 17 -41.70 -57.83 4.89
CA VAL A 17 -40.59 -58.79 4.58
C VAL A 17 -39.96 -58.52 3.19
N GLU A 18 -38.65 -58.25 3.23
CA GLU A 18 -37.49 -58.60 2.37
C GLU A 18 -37.51 -58.79 0.83
N SER A 19 -36.37 -58.34 0.25
CA SER A 19 -35.80 -58.37 -1.13
C SER A 19 -35.53 -59.79 -1.71
N PRO A 20 -35.04 -60.04 -2.97
CA PRO A 20 -34.03 -59.26 -3.73
C PRO A 20 -34.10 -59.22 -5.30
N ASP A 21 -33.21 -58.38 -5.85
CA ASP A 21 -32.49 -58.43 -7.14
C ASP A 21 -33.21 -58.60 -8.49
N THR A 22 -33.18 -57.53 -9.29
CA THR A 22 -32.91 -57.65 -10.74
C THR A 22 -32.15 -56.41 -11.21
N MET A 23 -30.89 -56.63 -11.60
CA MET A 23 -30.05 -55.67 -12.32
C MET A 23 -30.73 -55.20 -13.60
N GLN A 24 -30.81 -53.88 -13.82
CA GLN A 24 -30.65 -53.29 -15.15
C GLN A 24 -29.83 -52.01 -15.07
N THR A 25 -29.01 -51.88 -16.10
CA THR A 25 -27.84 -51.04 -16.19
C THR A 25 -28.12 -49.87 -17.16
N TYR A 26 -27.32 -48.81 -17.02
CA TYR A 26 -27.10 -47.64 -17.91
C TYR A 26 -28.28 -46.69 -18.20
N ASP A 27 -28.19 -45.46 -17.69
CA ASP A 27 -27.70 -44.35 -18.54
C ASP A 27 -27.09 -43.22 -17.68
N SER A 28 -25.86 -42.84 -18.01
CA SER A 28 -25.07 -41.83 -17.32
C SER A 28 -25.17 -40.50 -18.06
N ASP A 29 -26.17 -39.68 -17.70
CA ASP A 29 -26.15 -38.25 -17.97
C ASP A 29 -25.70 -37.50 -16.73
N THR A 30 -24.39 -37.59 -16.44
CA THR A 30 -23.77 -36.69 -15.47
C THR A 30 -23.44 -35.38 -16.20
N SER A 31 -24.44 -34.49 -16.27
CA SER A 31 -24.20 -33.07 -16.49
C SER A 31 -23.19 -32.61 -15.43
N SER A 32 -21.94 -32.53 -15.85
CA SER A 32 -20.85 -31.97 -15.06
C SER A 32 -21.08 -30.47 -15.04
N GLU A 33 -21.95 -30.02 -14.13
CA GLU A 33 -21.88 -28.65 -13.69
C GLU A 33 -20.50 -28.47 -13.05
N GLU A 34 -19.57 -27.96 -13.86
CA GLU A 34 -18.36 -27.30 -13.40
C GLU A 34 -18.79 -26.27 -12.36
N ARG A 35 -18.77 -26.67 -11.09
CA ARG A 35 -18.64 -25.71 -10.00
C ARG A 35 -17.35 -24.96 -10.27
N LEU A 36 -17.50 -23.80 -10.89
CA LEU A 36 -16.51 -22.74 -10.89
C LEU A 36 -16.07 -22.58 -9.44
N SER A 37 -14.93 -23.20 -9.12
CA SER A 37 -14.26 -23.06 -7.84
C SER A 37 -13.88 -21.59 -7.75
N SER A 38 -14.78 -20.80 -7.19
CA SER A 38 -14.53 -19.44 -6.76
C SER A 38 -13.45 -19.52 -5.69
N GLN A 39 -12.19 -19.50 -6.13
CA GLN A 39 -11.07 -19.28 -5.24
C GLN A 39 -11.41 -18.03 -4.43
N PRO A 40 -11.36 -18.09 -3.08
CA PRO A 40 -11.69 -16.94 -2.28
C PRO A 40 -10.74 -15.81 -2.70
N ILE A 41 -11.29 -14.74 -3.26
CA ILE A 41 -10.56 -13.51 -3.53
C ILE A 41 -9.83 -13.19 -2.24
N LYS A 42 -8.50 -13.33 -2.22
CA LYS A 42 -7.72 -13.09 -1.00
C LYS A 42 -7.96 -11.64 -0.58
N THR A 43 -8.78 -11.46 0.44
CA THR A 43 -9.29 -10.14 0.90
C THR A 43 -8.29 -9.41 1.80
N ARG A 44 -7.02 -9.84 1.82
CA ARG A 44 -6.00 -9.33 2.72
C ARG A 44 -4.72 -8.96 1.97
N ILE A 45 -4.21 -7.77 2.28
CA ILE A 45 -2.87 -7.32 1.92
C ILE A 45 -2.03 -7.29 3.19
N GLN A 46 -0.84 -7.90 3.16
CA GLN A 46 0.10 -7.83 4.27
C GLN A 46 1.54 -7.90 3.76
N ALA A 47 2.37 -6.96 4.19
CA ALA A 47 3.80 -6.99 3.95
C ALA A 47 4.58 -6.33 5.09
N ARG A 48 5.81 -6.77 5.27
CA ARG A 48 6.79 -6.18 6.19
C ARG A 48 7.98 -5.69 5.39
N PHE A 49 8.50 -4.55 5.78
CA PHE A 49 9.67 -3.96 5.16
C PHE A 49 10.66 -3.51 6.22
N LYS A 50 11.95 -3.66 5.95
CA LYS A 50 13.05 -3.14 6.77
C LYS A 50 13.75 -2.00 6.04
N ILE A 51 14.24 -1.03 6.80
CA ILE A 51 15.08 0.06 6.31
C ILE A 51 16.54 -0.29 6.55
N ALA A 52 17.34 -0.24 5.48
CA ALA A 52 18.79 -0.34 5.53
C ALA A 52 19.40 1.02 5.16
N ARG A 53 20.34 1.51 5.96
CA ARG A 53 21.05 2.76 5.70
C ARG A 53 22.45 2.45 5.15
N PRO A 54 22.89 3.13 4.08
CA PRO A 54 24.25 2.97 3.60
C PRO A 54 25.24 3.43 4.69
N PRO A 55 26.45 2.82 4.75
CA PRO A 55 27.49 3.26 5.67
C PRO A 55 27.79 4.75 5.49
N PRO A 56 28.08 5.50 6.57
CA PRO A 56 28.53 6.88 6.47
C PRO A 56 29.77 6.95 5.58
N LYS A 57 29.66 7.55 4.40
CA LYS A 57 30.81 7.75 3.52
C LYS A 57 31.59 8.98 4.00
N SER A 58 32.88 8.81 4.28
CA SER A 58 33.79 9.93 4.52
C SER A 58 33.84 10.84 3.28
N SER A 59 33.32 12.05 3.42
CA SER A 59 33.61 13.24 2.59
C SER A 59 33.63 13.05 1.06
N GLN A 60 32.46 12.82 0.45
CA GLN A 60 32.27 13.24 -0.95
C GLN A 60 32.04 14.76 -0.96
N LEU A 61 33.13 15.53 -0.94
CA LEU A 61 33.10 17.01 -0.86
C LEU A 61 32.37 17.66 -2.06
N LEU A 62 32.26 16.96 -3.18
CA LEU A 62 31.55 17.41 -4.37
C LEU A 62 30.43 16.39 -4.69
N ARG A 63 29.16 16.76 -4.44
CA ARG A 63 27.94 15.97 -4.73
C ARG A 63 27.63 15.92 -6.24
N LEU A 64 28.58 15.37 -7.00
CA LEU A 64 28.49 15.23 -8.46
C LEU A 64 27.64 14.02 -8.89
N SER A 65 27.53 13.00 -8.03
CA SER A 65 26.65 11.85 -8.21
C SER A 65 25.41 11.95 -7.30
N PRO A 66 24.30 11.27 -7.66
CA PRO A 66 23.22 11.03 -6.72
C PRO A 66 23.74 10.36 -5.43
N LYS A 67 23.12 10.69 -4.29
CA LYS A 67 23.43 10.09 -2.99
C LYS A 67 22.32 9.14 -2.57
N LEU A 68 22.63 7.86 -2.40
CA LEU A 68 21.71 6.90 -1.76
C LEU A 68 21.54 7.30 -0.29
N LEU A 69 20.30 7.50 0.15
CA LEU A 69 19.96 7.86 1.52
C LEU A 69 19.56 6.63 2.33
N LEU A 70 18.73 5.76 1.75
CA LEU A 70 18.36 4.48 2.34
C LEU A 70 17.85 3.52 1.27
N GLN A 71 17.77 2.25 1.67
CA GLN A 71 17.14 1.18 0.92
C GLN A 71 16.05 0.54 1.78
N ILE A 72 14.92 0.22 1.16
CA ILE A 72 13.79 -0.49 1.79
C ILE A 72 13.75 -1.90 1.22
N GLN A 73 13.75 -2.88 2.12
CA GLN A 73 13.75 -4.29 1.78
C GLN A 73 12.44 -4.93 2.21
N GLN A 74 11.74 -5.63 1.31
CA GLN A 74 10.60 -6.45 1.67
C GLN A 74 11.08 -7.72 2.37
N ILE A 75 10.43 -8.09 3.47
CA ILE A 75 10.73 -9.28 4.26
C ILE A 75 9.63 -10.32 4.04
N PRO A 76 9.74 -11.15 2.99
CA PRO A 76 8.87 -12.30 2.79
C PRO A 76 9.04 -13.35 3.91
N PRO A 77 8.00 -14.12 4.23
CA PRO A 77 8.13 -15.23 5.18
C PRO A 77 9.06 -16.31 4.60
N ASN A 78 10.07 -16.75 5.37
CA ASN A 78 10.99 -17.84 5.00
C ASN A 78 11.86 -17.60 3.74
N HIS A 79 12.06 -16.34 3.32
CA HIS A 79 12.95 -15.99 2.22
C HIS A 79 13.89 -14.84 2.60
N ARG A 80 14.94 -14.67 1.79
CA ARG A 80 15.87 -13.55 1.96
C ARG A 80 15.16 -12.20 1.80
N PRO A 81 15.61 -11.14 2.49
CA PRO A 81 15.15 -9.78 2.22
C PRO A 81 15.32 -9.40 0.74
N VAL A 82 14.30 -8.76 0.17
CA VAL A 82 14.28 -8.34 -1.24
C VAL A 82 14.39 -6.81 -1.32
N PRO A 83 15.42 -6.25 -1.96
CA PRO A 83 15.63 -4.80 -2.07
C PRO A 83 14.66 -4.16 -3.08
N VAL A 84 13.48 -3.75 -2.61
CA VAL A 84 12.40 -3.29 -3.49
C VAL A 84 12.50 -1.82 -3.86
N LEU A 85 12.86 -0.95 -2.92
CA LEU A 85 12.82 0.51 -3.13
C LEU A 85 14.09 1.18 -2.59
N GLU A 86 14.67 2.09 -3.35
CA GLU A 86 15.80 2.90 -2.92
C GLU A 86 15.45 4.39 -2.94
N ILE A 87 15.94 5.13 -1.95
CA ILE A 87 15.68 6.55 -1.80
C ILE A 87 16.96 7.32 -2.04
N TRP A 88 16.90 8.23 -3.00
CA TRP A 88 18.04 8.95 -3.52
C TRP A 88 17.87 10.46 -3.39
N GLN A 89 18.99 11.15 -3.17
CA GLN A 89 19.09 12.59 -3.29
C GLN A 89 19.73 12.94 -4.64
N PRO A 90 19.18 13.89 -5.41
CA PRO A 90 19.72 14.25 -6.71
C PRO A 90 21.10 14.94 -6.60
N PRO A 91 21.90 14.89 -7.69
CA PRO A 91 23.16 15.61 -7.78
C PRO A 91 22.93 17.12 -7.80
N LEU A 92 23.97 17.91 -7.55
CA LEU A 92 23.88 19.39 -7.57
C LEU A 92 23.60 19.96 -8.97
N ARG A 93 23.89 19.20 -10.03
CA ARG A 93 23.65 19.63 -11.42
C ARG A 93 22.20 19.32 -11.83
N LYS A 94 21.64 20.16 -12.71
CA LYS A 94 20.29 19.94 -13.27
C LYS A 94 20.22 18.55 -13.91
N SER A 95 19.35 17.70 -13.39
CA SER A 95 19.13 16.35 -13.88
C SER A 95 17.78 16.24 -14.59
N LYS A 96 17.67 15.34 -15.56
CA LYS A 96 16.42 15.07 -16.30
C LYS A 96 15.63 13.90 -15.68
N LEU A 97 15.84 13.62 -14.40
CA LEU A 97 15.34 12.43 -13.69
C LEU A 97 13.81 12.24 -13.77
N THR A 98 13.06 13.31 -13.97
CA THR A 98 11.59 13.32 -13.90
C THR A 98 10.95 13.72 -15.23
N ARG A 99 11.67 13.70 -16.35
CA ARG A 99 11.15 14.12 -17.66
C ARG A 99 9.99 13.24 -18.15
N SER A 100 9.94 11.98 -17.73
CA SER A 100 8.93 10.97 -18.04
C SER A 100 7.67 11.11 -17.17
N PHE A 101 7.70 11.90 -16.10
CA PHE A 101 6.54 12.12 -15.25
C PHE A 101 5.52 12.99 -15.99
N PRO A 102 4.21 12.80 -15.79
CA PRO A 102 3.20 13.66 -16.40
C PRO A 102 3.39 15.15 -16.04
N GLN A 103 3.71 15.45 -14.77
CA GLN A 103 3.87 16.81 -14.25
C GLN A 103 5.31 17.34 -14.37
N ARG A 104 6.27 16.46 -14.71
CA ARG A 104 7.70 16.79 -14.90
C ARG A 104 8.30 17.69 -13.80
N PRO A 105 8.17 17.34 -12.50
CA PRO A 105 8.63 18.18 -11.41
C PRO A 105 10.15 18.40 -11.49
N LYS A 106 10.62 19.63 -11.29
CA LYS A 106 12.07 19.92 -11.29
C LYS A 106 12.65 19.61 -9.92
N LEU A 107 13.48 18.58 -9.81
CA LEU A 107 14.12 18.19 -8.56
C LEU A 107 15.23 19.16 -8.17
N GLY A 108 15.09 19.78 -7.01
CA GLY A 108 16.10 20.57 -6.32
C GLY A 108 17.01 19.73 -5.41
N THR A 109 18.00 20.37 -4.81
CA THR A 109 19.03 19.69 -3.99
C THR A 109 18.52 19.16 -2.65
N ARG A 110 17.38 19.68 -2.17
CA ARG A 110 16.66 19.24 -0.96
C ARG A 110 15.60 18.17 -1.25
N ASP A 111 15.34 17.91 -2.52
CA ASP A 111 14.35 16.92 -2.92
C ASP A 111 14.95 15.52 -2.85
N ILE A 112 14.08 14.53 -2.84
CA ILE A 112 14.45 13.12 -2.88
C ILE A 112 13.55 12.39 -3.88
N TYR A 113 14.03 11.28 -4.42
CA TYR A 113 13.28 10.45 -5.34
C TYR A 113 13.44 8.98 -4.98
N ALA A 114 12.44 8.18 -5.34
CA ALA A 114 12.41 6.76 -5.09
C ALA A 114 12.59 5.99 -6.40
N THR A 115 13.43 4.96 -6.41
CA THR A 115 13.59 4.01 -7.52
C THR A 115 13.13 2.63 -7.10
N ILE A 116 12.49 1.89 -8.00
CA ILE A 116 12.27 0.45 -7.85
C ILE A 116 13.57 -0.26 -8.23
N ASN A 117 14.02 -1.22 -7.42
CA ASN A 117 15.21 -2.03 -7.71
C ASN A 117 14.81 -3.48 -8.03
N GLU A 118 14.03 -4.11 -7.15
CA GLU A 118 13.38 -5.40 -7.43
C GLU A 118 11.85 -5.27 -7.31
N PRO A 119 11.06 -6.07 -8.06
CA PRO A 119 9.60 -6.03 -7.96
C PRO A 119 9.12 -6.48 -6.58
N TYR A 120 8.02 -5.91 -6.10
CA TYR A 120 7.39 -6.37 -4.87
C TYR A 120 6.88 -7.80 -5.00
N ILE A 121 7.08 -8.61 -3.96
CA ILE A 121 6.40 -9.88 -3.80
C ILE A 121 4.96 -9.59 -3.39
N THR A 122 4.00 -10.01 -4.21
CA THR A 122 2.57 -9.81 -3.97
C THR A 122 1.85 -11.13 -3.77
N ASN A 123 0.69 -11.10 -3.09
CA ASN A 123 -0.10 -12.30 -2.81
C ASN A 123 -0.65 -13.01 -4.07
N ASN A 124 -0.66 -12.30 -5.19
CA ASN A 124 -1.17 -12.76 -6.49
C ASN A 124 -0.07 -13.31 -7.41
N GLN A 125 1.20 -13.24 -7.03
CA GLN A 125 2.26 -13.91 -7.79
C GLN A 125 2.27 -15.40 -7.42
N PRO A 126 2.15 -16.31 -8.41
CA PRO A 126 2.40 -17.71 -8.17
C PRO A 126 3.85 -17.88 -7.73
N TYR A 127 4.04 -18.48 -6.55
CA TYR A 127 5.35 -18.92 -6.10
C TYR A 127 5.96 -19.81 -7.18
N GLY A 128 7.12 -19.41 -7.73
CA GLY A 128 7.91 -20.28 -8.62
C GLY A 128 7.70 -20.11 -10.12
N LYS A 129 7.31 -18.93 -10.63
CA LYS A 129 7.75 -18.58 -11.99
C LYS A 129 9.13 -17.95 -11.89
N ASP A 130 10.13 -18.70 -12.34
CA ASP A 130 11.46 -18.19 -12.61
C ASP A 130 11.33 -16.87 -13.37
N HIS A 131 11.94 -15.82 -12.83
CA HIS A 131 12.11 -14.58 -13.52
C HIS A 131 12.78 -14.89 -14.87
N PRO A 132 12.29 -14.36 -16.00
CA PRO A 132 13.11 -14.31 -17.20
C PRO A 132 14.41 -13.64 -16.79
N GLN A 133 15.51 -14.37 -16.95
CA GLN A 133 16.87 -13.93 -16.72
C GLN A 133 17.05 -12.61 -17.47
N GLU A 134 16.98 -11.48 -16.74
CA GLU A 134 17.28 -10.17 -17.32
C GLU A 134 18.74 -10.20 -17.71
N GLN A 135 18.99 -9.97 -19.00
CA GLN A 135 20.33 -9.81 -19.55
C GLN A 135 21.09 -8.80 -18.69
N ASP A 136 22.26 -9.23 -18.21
CA ASP A 136 23.26 -8.41 -17.54
C ASP A 136 23.54 -7.13 -18.34
N THR A 137 22.80 -6.08 -18.03
CA THR A 137 23.15 -4.71 -18.38
C THR A 137 23.27 -3.95 -17.07
N HIS A 138 24.28 -4.33 -16.29
CA HIS A 138 24.81 -3.51 -15.20
C HIS A 138 25.45 -2.25 -15.78
N SER A 139 24.63 -1.34 -16.31
CA SER A 139 25.01 0.07 -16.34
C SER A 139 24.76 0.61 -14.93
N ASN A 140 25.81 0.98 -14.20
CA ASN A 140 25.74 1.61 -12.86
C ASN A 140 25.04 3.00 -12.85
N GLY A 141 24.15 3.28 -13.81
CA GLY A 141 23.37 4.49 -13.92
C GLY A 141 21.90 4.21 -13.62
N ILE A 142 21.31 4.97 -12.69
CA ILE A 142 19.86 4.99 -12.45
C ILE A 142 19.17 5.36 -13.76
N GLN A 143 18.38 4.45 -14.33
CA GLN A 143 17.64 4.78 -15.54
C GLN A 143 16.42 5.62 -15.15
N GLU A 144 16.04 6.53 -16.05
CA GLU A 144 14.82 7.33 -15.89
C GLU A 144 13.55 6.46 -15.87
N LYS A 145 13.66 5.14 -16.11
CA LYS A 145 12.59 4.13 -16.00
C LYS A 145 12.48 3.46 -14.63
N ASP A 146 13.40 3.72 -13.70
CA ASP A 146 13.38 3.05 -12.39
C ASP A 146 12.76 3.94 -11.30
N ILE A 147 12.82 5.26 -11.50
CA ILE A 147 12.26 6.31 -10.62
C ILE A 147 10.71 6.29 -10.52
N VAL A 148 10.16 5.64 -9.50
CA VAL A 148 8.70 5.54 -9.30
C VAL A 148 8.07 6.79 -8.68
N ALA A 149 8.83 7.58 -7.92
CA ALA A 149 8.30 8.78 -7.26
C ALA A 149 9.33 9.89 -7.06
N ALA A 150 8.85 11.13 -7.05
CA ALA A 150 9.61 12.34 -6.75
C ALA A 150 8.94 13.07 -5.56
N MET A 151 9.69 13.35 -4.51
CA MET A 151 9.24 14.06 -3.31
C MET A 151 9.93 15.42 -3.26
N CYS A 152 9.18 16.46 -3.60
CA CYS A 152 9.67 17.83 -3.72
C CYS A 152 9.39 18.63 -2.45
N GLN A 153 10.43 19.29 -1.95
CA GLN A 153 10.34 20.26 -0.87
C GLN A 153 10.10 21.66 -1.45
N PRO A 154 9.38 22.53 -0.72
CA PRO A 154 9.12 23.86 -1.22
C PRO A 154 10.40 24.72 -1.27
N PRO A 155 10.62 25.53 -2.33
CA PRO A 155 11.57 26.63 -2.28
C PRO A 155 11.15 27.58 -1.14
N SER A 156 12.12 28.07 -0.37
CA SER A 156 11.90 28.70 0.94
C SER A 156 11.24 30.09 0.94
N SER A 157 10.32 30.38 0.02
CA SER A 157 9.56 31.63 -0.01
C SER A 157 8.19 31.41 -0.68
N ASP A 158 7.14 31.85 0.00
CA ASP A 158 5.74 32.00 -0.44
C ASP A 158 4.99 30.70 -0.84
N THR A 159 4.93 29.79 0.13
CA THR A 159 3.90 28.74 0.32
C THR A 159 3.55 27.80 -0.86
N PRO A 160 4.50 27.13 -1.52
CA PRO A 160 4.27 25.75 -1.89
C PRO A 160 4.38 24.88 -0.63
N THR A 161 3.48 23.94 -0.45
CA THR A 161 3.62 22.82 0.49
C THR A 161 4.45 21.71 -0.16
N PRO A 162 5.12 20.81 0.59
CA PRO A 162 5.79 19.66 0.01
C PRO A 162 4.83 18.85 -0.88
N SER A 163 5.33 18.34 -2.00
CA SER A 163 4.54 17.60 -2.98
C SER A 163 5.20 16.30 -3.38
N ILE A 164 4.39 15.31 -3.71
CA ILE A 164 4.83 13.99 -4.14
C ILE A 164 4.18 13.69 -5.48
N HIS A 165 5.03 13.38 -6.46
CA HIS A 165 4.64 13.05 -7.82
C HIS A 165 4.99 11.58 -8.01
N PHE A 166 4.02 10.77 -8.43
CA PHE A 166 4.29 9.39 -8.84
C PHE A 166 4.34 9.36 -10.36
N ARG A 167 5.30 8.63 -10.94
CA ARG A 167 5.49 8.58 -12.40
C ARG A 167 4.22 8.15 -13.11
N ASP A 168 3.55 7.13 -12.59
CA ASP A 168 2.47 6.45 -13.30
C ASP A 168 1.09 7.04 -13.00
N THR A 169 1.02 8.24 -12.39
CA THR A 169 -0.25 8.89 -12.02
C THR A 169 -0.28 10.35 -12.46
N LYS A 170 -1.43 10.84 -12.91
CA LYS A 170 -1.61 12.25 -13.29
C LYS A 170 -1.88 13.18 -12.10
N CYS A 171 -2.13 12.64 -10.92
CA CYS A 171 -2.36 13.43 -9.73
C CYS A 171 -1.06 13.86 -9.02
N VAL A 172 -1.16 14.90 -8.18
CA VAL A 172 -0.09 15.32 -7.27
C VAL A 172 -0.57 15.17 -5.84
N TRP A 173 0.23 14.50 -5.00
CA TRP A 173 -0.05 14.41 -3.57
C TRP A 173 0.57 15.60 -2.85
N GLN A 174 -0.25 16.36 -2.15
CA GLN A 174 0.19 17.50 -1.36
C GLN A 174 0.33 17.09 0.09
N ALA A 175 1.52 17.29 0.67
CA ALA A 175 1.78 17.00 2.08
C ALA A 175 1.60 18.26 2.93
N SER A 176 1.05 18.09 4.13
CA SER A 176 0.95 19.13 5.15
C SER A 176 1.21 18.53 6.51
N ALA A 177 1.98 19.21 7.34
CA ALA A 177 2.19 18.84 8.72
C ALA A 177 1.29 19.71 9.61
N SER A 178 0.67 19.09 10.62
CA SER A 178 -0.07 19.81 11.65
C SER A 178 0.29 19.25 13.01
N SER A 179 0.68 20.14 13.92
CA SER A 179 0.80 19.85 15.35
C SER A 179 -0.44 20.41 16.04
N ALA A 180 -1.26 19.53 16.60
CA ALA A 180 -2.54 19.92 17.23
C ALA A 180 -2.41 20.12 18.75
N GLY A 181 -1.23 20.57 19.21
CA GLY A 181 -0.91 20.76 20.62
C GLY A 181 -0.45 19.49 21.34
N PRO A 182 -0.08 19.59 22.63
CA PRO A 182 0.56 18.49 23.38
C PRO A 182 -0.30 17.21 23.48
N GLU A 183 -1.63 17.32 23.36
CA GLU A 183 -2.55 16.18 23.49
C GLU A 183 -2.79 15.38 22.20
N LYS A 184 -2.63 16.01 21.02
CA LYS A 184 -3.03 15.39 19.74
C LYS A 184 -1.88 14.94 18.84
N GLY A 185 -0.64 15.11 19.30
CA GLY A 185 0.57 14.68 18.59
C GLY A 185 0.76 15.35 17.22
N THR A 186 1.89 15.07 16.59
CA THR A 186 2.16 15.53 15.22
C THR A 186 1.47 14.60 14.23
N CYS A 187 0.82 15.17 13.20
CA CYS A 187 0.31 14.38 12.08
C CYS A 187 0.68 15.00 10.73
N TYR A 188 0.84 14.12 9.74
CA TYR A 188 1.24 14.43 8.39
C TYR A 188 0.15 13.97 7.44
N ARG A 189 -0.47 14.92 6.75
CA ARG A 189 -1.64 14.73 5.89
C ARG A 189 -1.25 14.87 4.43
N PHE A 190 -1.69 13.90 3.63
CA PHE A 190 -1.45 13.82 2.20
C PHE A 190 -2.80 13.81 1.48
N VAL A 191 -3.00 14.78 0.60
CA VAL A 191 -4.23 14.96 -0.18
C VAL A 191 -3.93 14.98 -1.66
N ILE A 192 -4.80 14.34 -2.44
CA ILE A 192 -4.68 14.37 -3.90
C ILE A 192 -5.15 15.73 -4.40
N ARG A 193 -4.29 16.47 -5.09
CA ARG A 193 -4.67 17.63 -5.88
C ARG A 193 -4.86 17.23 -7.35
N LYS A 194 -5.99 17.66 -7.91
CA LYS A 194 -6.24 17.66 -9.34
C LYS A 194 -5.99 19.06 -9.91
N GLU A 195 -5.63 19.13 -11.18
CA GLU A 195 -5.40 20.40 -11.86
C GLU A 195 -6.68 21.26 -11.89
N GLU A 196 -6.48 22.57 -12.05
CA GLU A 196 -7.30 23.73 -11.64
C GLU A 196 -8.75 23.76 -12.17
N ASN A 197 -9.10 22.87 -13.11
CA ASN A 197 -10.35 22.86 -13.85
C ASN A 197 -11.50 22.15 -13.09
N THR A 198 -11.22 21.56 -11.93
CA THR A 198 -12.20 20.77 -11.17
C THR A 198 -12.68 21.55 -9.95
N THR A 199 -13.53 22.55 -10.10
CA THR A 199 -14.25 23.16 -8.98
C THR A 199 -15.16 22.11 -8.34
N GLY A 200 -14.72 21.48 -7.24
CA GLY A 200 -15.55 20.46 -6.61
C GLY A 200 -15.00 19.88 -5.33
N THR A 201 -15.91 19.67 -4.39
CA THR A 201 -15.82 18.97 -3.10
C THR A 201 -15.07 17.62 -3.13
N GLU A 202 -14.80 17.06 -4.31
CA GLU A 202 -14.02 15.84 -4.54
C GLU A 202 -12.49 16.04 -4.40
N GLN A 203 -11.97 17.28 -4.49
CA GLN A 203 -10.53 17.61 -4.43
C GLN A 203 -9.83 17.24 -3.11
N CYS A 204 -10.54 16.71 -2.11
CA CYS A 204 -9.97 16.26 -0.85
C CYS A 204 -10.68 15.01 -0.32
N ARG A 205 -11.35 14.23 -1.19
CA ARG A 205 -12.18 13.09 -0.74
C ARG A 205 -11.37 12.09 0.08
N MET A 206 -10.23 11.68 -0.47
CA MET A 206 -9.32 10.72 0.15
C MET A 206 -8.14 11.47 0.78
N ILE A 207 -7.89 11.19 2.05
CA ILE A 207 -6.73 11.69 2.78
C ILE A 207 -5.95 10.50 3.32
N MET A 208 -4.65 10.50 3.09
CA MET A 208 -3.72 9.61 3.78
C MET A 208 -3.08 10.41 4.91
N GLN A 209 -3.12 9.90 6.15
CA GLN A 209 -2.60 10.61 7.31
C GLN A 209 -1.71 9.72 8.16
N TRP A 210 -0.43 10.07 8.28
CA TRP A 210 0.47 9.50 9.27
C TRP A 210 0.31 10.24 10.60
N GLU A 211 0.08 9.50 11.68
CA GLU A 211 -0.05 10.04 13.04
C GLU A 211 1.13 9.57 13.87
N LYS A 212 1.88 10.51 14.46
CA LYS A 212 2.94 10.19 15.42
C LYS A 212 2.30 9.67 16.70
N ARG A 213 2.81 8.54 17.20
CA ARG A 213 2.39 7.89 18.44
C ARG A 213 3.62 7.47 19.23
N THR A 214 3.50 7.49 20.54
CA THR A 214 4.45 6.85 21.44
C THR A 214 4.02 5.42 21.69
N LEU A 215 4.94 4.47 21.55
CA LEU A 215 4.75 3.12 22.03
C LEU A 215 4.75 3.15 23.56
N ALA A 216 3.71 2.58 24.17
CA ALA A 216 3.70 2.40 25.61
C ALA A 216 4.85 1.45 25.97
N ALA A 217 5.78 1.93 26.79
CA ALA A 217 6.81 1.06 27.34
C ALA A 217 6.15 0.06 28.29
N ASP A 218 6.48 -1.22 28.16
CA ASP A 218 6.20 -2.20 29.19
C ASP A 218 7.02 -1.83 30.44
N GLY A 219 6.42 -1.00 31.30
CA GLY A 219 6.78 -0.74 32.70
C GLY A 219 8.13 -0.08 33.02
N ASN A 220 9.13 -0.04 32.12
CA ASN A 220 10.50 0.27 32.55
C ASN A 220 11.37 1.11 31.61
N ALA A 221 10.83 1.66 30.51
CA ALA A 221 11.60 2.57 29.65
C ALA A 221 11.17 4.02 29.88
N ALA A 222 12.17 4.91 30.03
CA ALA A 222 11.96 6.34 30.13
C ALA A 222 11.08 6.85 28.98
N SER A 223 9.99 7.52 29.33
CA SER A 223 9.15 8.27 28.39
C SER A 223 10.03 9.26 27.62
N GLY A 224 10.19 9.05 26.31
CA GLY A 224 11.00 9.92 25.46
C GLY A 224 12.17 9.26 24.73
N SER A 225 12.41 7.95 24.85
CA SER A 225 13.35 7.28 23.93
C SER A 225 12.85 7.41 22.49
N PRO A 226 13.70 7.85 21.54
CA PRO A 226 13.30 8.00 20.15
C PRO A 226 13.07 6.65 19.45
N ASP A 227 13.42 5.54 20.10
CA ASP A 227 13.11 4.18 19.66
C ASP A 227 11.66 3.77 19.97
N ASN A 228 10.98 4.53 20.84
CA ASN A 228 9.57 4.30 21.16
C ASN A 228 8.63 5.09 20.23
N GLU A 229 9.16 5.75 19.19
CA GLU A 229 8.34 6.49 18.23
C GLU A 229 7.80 5.57 17.13
N GLN A 230 6.48 5.60 16.94
CA GLN A 230 5.80 4.91 15.86
C GLN A 230 4.87 5.86 15.12
N PHE A 231 4.80 5.73 13.81
CA PHE A 231 3.78 6.36 12.99
C PHE A 231 2.72 5.36 12.58
N VAL A 232 1.46 5.77 12.61
CA VAL A 232 0.33 4.97 12.14
C VAL A 232 -0.31 5.64 10.94
N LEU A 233 -0.42 4.93 9.82
CA LEU A 233 -1.07 5.43 8.62
C LEU A 233 -2.57 5.14 8.65
N MET A 234 -3.34 6.20 8.48
CA MET A 234 -4.78 6.20 8.40
C MET A 234 -5.22 6.60 6.99
N ALA A 235 -6.02 5.76 6.33
CA ALA A 235 -6.79 6.13 5.15
C ALA A 235 -8.14 6.71 5.59
N ILE A 236 -8.43 7.94 5.18
CA ILE A 236 -9.65 8.66 5.56
C ILE A 236 -10.44 8.96 4.28
N ASP A 237 -11.64 8.41 4.18
CA ASP A 237 -12.62 8.79 3.15
C ASP A 237 -13.63 9.75 3.77
N ARG A 238 -13.60 11.02 3.34
CA ARG A 238 -14.51 12.07 3.82
C ARG A 238 -15.95 11.85 3.38
N LYS A 239 -16.17 11.23 2.21
CA LYS A 239 -17.51 11.03 1.64
C LYS A 239 -18.38 10.18 2.55
N ILE A 240 -17.79 9.14 3.12
CA ILE A 240 -18.44 8.17 4.01
C ILE A 240 -18.00 8.30 5.46
N ARG A 241 -17.25 9.36 5.79
CA ARG A 241 -16.71 9.66 7.14
C ARG A 241 -16.00 8.48 7.79
N ARG A 242 -15.23 7.71 7.01
CA ARG A 242 -14.53 6.52 7.52
C ARG A 242 -13.05 6.77 7.63
N LYS A 243 -12.47 6.31 8.74
CA LYS A 243 -11.03 6.31 9.00
C LYS A 243 -10.56 4.88 9.28
N SER A 244 -9.54 4.42 8.57
CA SER A 244 -9.05 3.04 8.63
C SER A 244 -7.53 2.99 8.73
N ARG A 245 -7.00 2.24 9.70
CA ARG A 245 -5.56 1.99 9.81
C ARG A 245 -5.13 1.03 8.70
N ILE A 246 -4.05 1.35 7.99
CA ILE A 246 -3.54 0.53 6.88
C ILE A 246 -2.06 0.16 7.02
N ALA A 247 -1.26 0.95 7.76
CA ALA A 247 0.15 0.67 7.97
C ALA A 247 0.70 1.27 9.26
N THR A 248 1.89 0.83 9.63
CA THR A 248 2.75 1.43 10.66
C THR A 248 4.16 1.59 10.16
N MET A 249 4.87 2.56 10.73
CA MET A 249 6.27 2.85 10.44
C MET A 249 7.01 3.13 11.75
N THR A 250 8.19 2.54 11.90
CA THR A 250 9.19 2.90 12.92
C THR A 250 10.51 3.19 12.20
N ARG A 251 11.57 3.54 12.94
CA ARG A 251 12.90 3.72 12.35
C ARG A 251 13.46 2.46 11.69
N ASP A 252 12.99 1.30 12.13
CA ASP A 252 13.39 -0.01 11.61
C ASP A 252 12.74 -0.35 10.28
N GLY A 253 11.56 0.19 9.99
CA GLY A 253 10.82 -0.16 8.78
C GLY A 253 9.31 0.00 8.88
N PHE A 254 8.62 -0.74 8.01
CA PHE A 254 7.19 -0.61 7.76
C PHE A 254 6.46 -1.94 7.95
N GLU A 255 5.22 -1.87 8.42
CA GLU A 255 4.28 -2.98 8.38
C GLU A 255 2.98 -2.49 7.73
N ILE A 256 2.62 -3.10 6.61
CA ILE A 256 1.38 -2.84 5.88
C ILE A 256 0.43 -4.00 6.16
N SER A 257 -0.79 -3.71 6.61
CA SER A 257 -1.79 -4.74 6.89
C SER A 257 -3.20 -4.21 6.68
N VAL A 258 -3.86 -4.69 5.63
CA VAL A 258 -5.26 -4.42 5.32
C VAL A 258 -6.02 -5.74 5.30
N ARG A 259 -6.94 -5.94 6.25
CA ARG A 259 -7.66 -7.22 6.43
C ARG A 259 -9.14 -7.16 6.08
N LYS A 260 -9.73 -5.96 6.03
CA LYS A 260 -11.17 -5.78 5.77
C LYS A 260 -11.38 -5.45 4.30
N SER A 261 -12.25 -6.19 3.61
CA SER A 261 -12.63 -5.95 2.21
C SER A 261 -13.07 -4.51 1.98
N SER A 262 -13.88 -3.97 2.89
CA SER A 262 -14.37 -2.60 2.79
C SER A 262 -13.27 -1.54 2.94
N ILE A 263 -12.09 -1.86 3.48
CA ILE A 263 -10.92 -0.96 3.40
C ILE A 263 -10.28 -1.06 2.01
N LEU A 264 -10.17 -2.27 1.46
CA LEU A 264 -9.67 -2.48 0.09
C LEU A 264 -10.52 -1.73 -0.94
N ASP A 265 -11.84 -1.72 -0.80
CA ASP A 265 -12.72 -0.98 -1.70
C ASP A 265 -12.45 0.53 -1.68
N HIS A 266 -12.14 1.08 -0.51
CA HIS A 266 -11.77 2.49 -0.39
C HIS A 266 -10.40 2.78 -0.99
N LEU A 267 -9.46 1.85 -0.84
CA LEU A 267 -8.15 1.95 -1.46
C LEU A 267 -8.25 1.83 -2.99
N ARG A 268 -9.13 1.00 -3.53
CA ARG A 268 -9.44 0.95 -4.98
C ARG A 268 -10.04 2.26 -5.47
N ALA A 269 -10.99 2.83 -4.73
CA ALA A 269 -11.53 4.15 -5.05
C ALA A 269 -10.45 5.23 -5.01
N CYS A 270 -9.54 5.17 -4.04
CA CYS A 270 -8.38 6.07 -3.96
C CYS A 270 -7.43 5.90 -5.16
N LEU A 271 -7.11 4.66 -5.54
CA LEU A 271 -6.30 4.36 -6.73
C LEU A 271 -6.94 4.94 -8.00
N ALA A 272 -8.25 4.79 -8.19
CA ALA A 272 -8.96 5.37 -9.33
C ALA A 272 -8.86 6.90 -9.37
N LEU A 273 -8.87 7.57 -8.20
CA LEU A 273 -8.70 9.03 -8.11
C LEU A 273 -7.30 9.51 -8.51
N THR A 274 -6.28 8.63 -8.54
CA THR A 274 -4.91 9.01 -8.94
C THR A 274 -4.74 9.18 -10.44
N GLU A 275 -5.73 8.77 -11.24
CA GLU A 275 -5.69 8.82 -12.71
C GLU A 275 -4.42 8.18 -13.29
N PRO A 276 -4.31 6.83 -13.24
CA PRO A 276 -3.16 6.11 -13.78
C PRO A 276 -2.89 6.44 -15.25
N VAL A 277 -1.62 6.54 -15.63
CA VAL A 277 -1.18 6.91 -17.00
C VAL A 277 -1.39 5.76 -17.99
N ALA A 278 -1.22 4.51 -17.55
CA ALA A 278 -1.50 3.32 -18.34
C ALA A 278 -2.95 2.86 -18.13
N GLY A 279 -3.67 2.54 -19.21
CA GLY A 279 -5.06 2.05 -19.16
C GLY A 279 -5.24 0.63 -18.58
N GLY A 280 -4.19 0.02 -18.04
CA GLY A 280 -4.25 -1.26 -17.34
C GLY A 280 -4.66 -1.08 -15.87
N SER A 281 -5.36 -2.06 -15.30
CA SER A 281 -5.63 -2.06 -13.86
C SER A 281 -4.31 -2.17 -13.10
N ALA A 282 -3.82 -1.06 -12.53
CA ALA A 282 -2.66 -1.10 -11.66
C ALA A 282 -2.90 -2.12 -10.54
N ASN A 283 -1.94 -3.02 -10.30
CA ASN A 283 -2.02 -3.98 -9.20
C ASN A 283 -2.17 -3.19 -7.89
N LEU A 284 -3.31 -3.34 -7.22
CA LEU A 284 -3.65 -2.61 -6.00
C LEU A 284 -2.60 -2.79 -4.91
N GLU A 285 -2.01 -3.98 -4.79
CA GLU A 285 -1.02 -4.31 -3.77
C GLU A 285 0.31 -3.59 -4.02
N THR A 286 0.83 -3.68 -5.25
CA THR A 286 2.04 -2.96 -5.68
C THR A 286 1.86 -1.44 -5.55
N TRP A 287 0.71 -0.91 -5.99
CA TRP A 287 0.39 0.50 -5.83
C TRP A 287 0.38 0.92 -4.36
N LEU A 288 -0.28 0.13 -3.51
CA LEU A 288 -0.37 0.42 -2.08
C LEU A 288 1.02 0.42 -1.42
N TYR A 289 1.88 -0.53 -1.77
CA TYR A 289 3.25 -0.59 -1.24
C TYR A 289 4.03 0.66 -1.64
N THR A 290 4.07 0.98 -2.93
CA THR A 290 4.77 2.19 -3.40
C THR A 290 4.21 3.46 -2.75
N LEU A 291 2.89 3.60 -2.65
CA LEU A 291 2.26 4.75 -2.00
C LEU A 291 2.67 4.84 -0.54
N VAL A 292 2.41 3.80 0.27
CA VAL A 292 2.66 3.81 1.72
C VAL A 292 4.13 4.08 2.03
N LEU A 293 5.04 3.39 1.34
CA LEU A 293 6.48 3.55 1.54
C LEU A 293 6.93 4.97 1.17
N THR A 294 6.46 5.51 0.04
CA THR A 294 6.82 6.87 -0.40
C THR A 294 6.28 7.95 0.54
N LEU A 295 5.00 7.85 0.94
CA LEU A 295 4.42 8.79 1.92
C LEU A 295 5.17 8.70 3.25
N GLY A 296 5.51 7.49 3.70
CA GLY A 296 6.29 7.25 4.90
C GLY A 296 7.69 7.84 4.84
N VAL A 297 8.40 7.68 3.71
CA VAL A 297 9.72 8.29 3.48
C VAL A 297 9.64 9.82 3.51
N SER A 298 8.56 10.40 2.99
CA SER A 298 8.33 11.85 3.08
C SER A 298 8.19 12.32 4.54
N VAL A 299 7.52 11.54 5.40
CA VAL A 299 7.46 11.79 6.84
C VAL A 299 8.81 11.59 7.51
N ALA A 300 9.49 10.49 7.21
CA ALA A 300 10.84 10.18 7.71
C ALA A 300 11.85 11.30 7.36
N SER A 301 11.74 11.90 6.18
CA SER A 301 12.53 13.08 5.79
C SER A 301 12.27 14.28 6.70
N GLN A 302 11.00 14.59 6.96
CA GLN A 302 10.59 15.71 7.82
C GLN A 302 10.96 15.49 9.29
N GLU A 303 11.01 14.24 9.74
CA GLU A 303 11.43 13.84 11.09
C GLU A 303 12.95 13.61 11.21
N GLY A 304 13.73 13.83 10.14
CA GLY A 304 15.19 13.71 10.16
C GLY A 304 15.73 12.28 10.21
N TRP A 305 15.03 11.30 9.67
CA TRP A 305 15.41 9.87 9.74
C TRP A 305 16.26 9.38 8.55
N LEU A 306 16.45 10.23 7.53
CA LEU A 306 17.11 9.87 6.25
C LEU A 306 18.63 10.16 6.22
N GLY A 307 19.23 10.63 7.31
CA GLY A 307 20.65 10.96 7.37
C GLY A 307 21.14 11.28 8.77
#